data_AF-A0A1E3P8H8-F1
#
_entry.id   AF-A0A1E3P8H8-F1
#
_cell.length_a   1.000
_cell.length_b   1.000
_cell.length_c   1.000
_cell.angle_alpha   90.00
_cell.angle_beta   90.00
_cell.angle_gamma   90.00
#
_symmetry.space_group_name_H-M   'P 1'
#
loop_
_entity.id
_entity.type
_entity.pdbx_description
1 polymer ?
#
loop_
_entity_poly.entity_id
_entity_poly.type
_entity_poly.pdbx_seq_one_letter_code
_entity_poly.pdbx_strand_id
1 'polypeptide(L)'
;MLALIADALDELKDAFVPTLAKAENDEEEEEEEEDEDEDEDDEDEEEGGDPLDVIRSSCEETPACVPHVHHYAECVERVTKEQEEEGYEDKDYKEDCVEEFFHLQHCVNDCTAPRLFYKLK
;
A
#
# COMPACT_ATOMS: atom_id res chain seq x y z
N MET A 1 -26.79 -16.30 -28.67
CA MET A 1 -25.51 -15.96 -28.00
C MET A 1 -25.53 -14.57 -27.41
N LEU A 2 -25.95 -13.51 -28.12
CA LEU A 2 -26.02 -12.15 -27.56
C LEU A 2 -27.03 -11.97 -26.41
N ALA A 3 -28.18 -12.66 -26.45
CA ALA A 3 -29.18 -12.60 -25.36
C ALA A 3 -28.64 -13.15 -24.02
N LEU A 4 -27.86 -14.24 -24.07
CA LEU A 4 -27.24 -14.85 -22.88
C LEU A 4 -26.20 -13.93 -22.22
N ILE A 5 -25.57 -13.05 -23.01
CA ILE A 5 -24.61 -12.08 -22.49
C ILE A 5 -25.34 -10.92 -21.80
N ALA A 6 -26.49 -10.50 -22.33
CA ALA A 6 -27.32 -9.47 -21.70
C ALA A 6 -27.87 -9.95 -20.35
N ASP A 7 -28.37 -11.18 -20.29
CA ASP A 7 -28.89 -11.77 -19.04
C ASP A 7 -27.77 -11.91 -17.98
N ALA A 8 -26.57 -12.33 -18.39
CA ALA A 8 -25.41 -12.43 -17.50
C ALA A 8 -24.91 -11.07 -16.98
N LEU A 9 -25.07 -10.00 -17.77
CA LEU A 9 -24.70 -8.64 -17.36
C LEU A 9 -25.72 -8.03 -16.39
N ASP A 10 -27.00 -8.39 -16.49
CA ASP A 10 -28.02 -7.97 -15.53
C ASP A 10 -27.84 -8.69 -14.18
N GLU A 11 -27.56 -10.00 -14.19
CA GLU A 11 -27.23 -10.75 -12.97
C GLU A 11 -25.98 -10.19 -12.26
N LEU A 12 -24.97 -9.76 -13.03
CA LEU A 12 -23.76 -9.16 -12.47
C LEU A 12 -24.04 -7.78 -11.84
N LYS A 13 -24.93 -6.98 -12.43
CA LYS A 13 -25.33 -5.69 -11.86
C LYS A 13 -26.05 -5.87 -10.53
N ASP A 14 -27.04 -6.75 -10.46
CA ASP A 14 -27.81 -6.99 -9.24
C ASP A 14 -26.95 -7.58 -8.10
N ALA A 15 -25.89 -8.33 -8.44
CA ALA A 15 -24.92 -8.82 -7.46
C ALA A 15 -24.00 -7.73 -6.91
N PHE A 16 -23.76 -6.64 -7.65
CA PHE A 16 -22.85 -5.56 -7.26
C PHE A 16 -23.54 -4.37 -6.58
N VAL A 17 -24.84 -4.17 -6.78
CA VAL A 17 -25.62 -3.08 -6.16
C VAL A 17 -25.65 -3.12 -4.62
N PRO A 18 -25.82 -4.28 -3.94
CA PRO A 18 -25.87 -4.33 -2.48
C PRO A 18 -24.52 -4.01 -1.84
N THR A 19 -23.42 -4.28 -2.54
CA THR A 19 -22.04 -4.08 -2.09
C THR A 19 -21.60 -2.62 -2.21
N LEU A 20 -22.19 -1.85 -3.15
CA LEU A 20 -21.89 -0.43 -3.34
C LEU A 20 -22.80 0.51 -2.53
N ALA A 21 -24.02 0.08 -2.20
CA ALA A 21 -25.03 0.87 -1.50
C ALA A 21 -24.79 1.03 0.03
N LYS A 22 -23.61 0.67 0.55
CA LYS A 22 -23.24 0.83 1.97
C LYS A 22 -22.41 2.09 2.26
N ALA A 23 -22.33 3.01 1.30
CA ALA A 23 -21.72 4.32 1.49
C ALA A 23 -22.77 5.39 1.16
N GLU A 24 -23.71 5.62 2.08
CA GLU A 24 -24.48 6.86 2.28
C GLU A 24 -25.60 6.56 3.30
N ASN A 25 -25.41 7.00 4.55
CA ASN A 25 -26.41 7.60 5.45
C ASN A 25 -25.97 7.53 6.92
N ASP A 26 -25.47 8.64 7.47
CA ASP A 26 -25.91 9.18 8.76
C ASP A 26 -25.31 10.59 8.93
N GLU A 27 -26.15 11.59 8.71
CA GLU A 27 -25.97 13.00 9.10
C GLU A 27 -26.56 13.23 10.51
N GLU A 28 -26.18 14.38 11.10
CA GLU A 28 -26.62 15.02 12.35
C GLU A 28 -25.75 14.73 13.61
N GLU A 29 -25.29 15.69 14.42
CA GLU A 29 -25.04 17.15 14.38
C GLU A 29 -24.41 17.54 15.76
N GLU A 30 -23.94 18.79 15.90
CA GLU A 30 -23.50 19.56 17.11
C GLU A 30 -22.02 19.42 17.56
N GLU A 31 -21.14 20.41 17.22
CA GLU A 31 -20.85 21.70 17.91
C GLU A 31 -20.13 21.52 19.26
N GLU A 32 -19.14 22.27 19.74
CA GLU A 32 -18.24 23.37 19.34
C GLU A 32 -17.19 23.40 20.49
N GLU A 33 -15.93 23.75 20.21
CA GLU A 33 -15.21 24.87 20.87
C GLU A 33 -13.71 24.88 20.50
N GLU A 34 -13.32 26.05 20.03
CA GLU A 34 -12.00 26.54 19.63
C GLU A 34 -11.00 26.56 20.80
N ASP A 35 -9.73 26.28 20.49
CA ASP A 35 -8.64 27.12 21.01
C ASP A 35 -7.52 27.17 19.95
N GLU A 36 -7.24 28.39 19.52
CA GLU A 36 -6.37 28.78 18.41
C GLU A 36 -4.88 28.81 18.82
N ASP A 37 -4.03 28.61 17.81
CA ASP A 37 -2.67 29.16 17.66
C ASP A 37 -1.51 28.61 18.50
N GLU A 38 -0.60 27.89 17.84
CA GLU A 38 0.58 28.57 17.26
C GLU A 38 1.22 27.67 16.18
N ASP A 39 1.06 28.17 14.96
CA ASP A 39 1.60 27.75 13.67
C ASP A 39 3.08 28.17 13.55
N GLU A 40 3.99 27.21 13.35
CA GLU A 40 5.31 27.41 12.75
C GLU A 40 5.99 26.04 12.49
N ASP A 41 5.56 25.33 11.44
CA ASP A 41 6.42 24.39 10.69
C ASP A 41 5.89 24.22 9.25
N ASP A 42 5.81 25.34 8.54
CA ASP A 42 5.52 25.41 7.10
C ASP A 42 6.81 25.79 6.37
N GLU A 43 7.66 24.80 6.09
CA GLU A 43 8.75 24.92 5.12
C GLU A 43 9.20 23.55 4.56
N ASP A 44 8.25 22.70 4.16
CA ASP A 44 8.52 21.67 3.13
C ASP A 44 7.29 21.50 2.23
N GLU A 45 7.14 22.45 1.30
CA GLU A 45 6.28 22.40 0.11
C GLU A 45 6.72 21.26 -0.86
N GLU A 46 6.80 20.01 -0.41
CA GLU A 46 6.75 18.85 -1.33
C GLU A 46 5.29 18.46 -1.58
N GLU A 47 4.63 19.23 -2.45
CA GLU A 47 3.58 18.79 -3.38
C GLU A 47 2.76 17.54 -2.97
N GLY A 48 1.89 17.65 -1.95
CA GLY A 48 0.73 16.78 -1.64
C GLY A 48 0.75 15.32 -2.12
N GLY A 49 1.79 14.55 -1.79
CA GLY A 49 1.86 13.10 -2.06
C GLY A 49 0.98 12.26 -1.11
N ASP A 50 0.83 10.95 -1.39
CA ASP A 50 0.14 10.03 -0.46
C ASP A 50 0.90 10.01 0.89
N PRO A 51 0.25 10.35 2.02
CA PRO A 51 0.88 10.29 3.33
C PRO A 51 1.50 8.93 3.66
N LEU A 52 0.95 7.84 3.09
CA LEU A 52 1.53 6.51 3.26
C LEU A 52 2.91 6.40 2.65
N ASP A 53 3.13 6.92 1.44
CA ASP A 53 4.41 6.81 0.73
C ASP A 53 5.52 7.55 1.48
N VAL A 54 5.22 8.75 1.97
CA VAL A 54 6.15 9.55 2.79
C VAL A 54 6.55 8.81 4.06
N ILE A 55 5.57 8.29 4.80
CA ILE A 55 5.85 7.57 6.06
C ILE A 55 6.61 6.27 5.77
N ARG A 56 6.24 5.52 4.73
CA ARG A 56 6.94 4.29 4.34
C ARG A 56 8.41 4.53 4.04
N SER A 57 8.73 5.52 3.22
CA SER A 57 10.11 5.90 2.89
C SER A 57 10.92 6.20 4.16
N SER A 58 10.37 7.04 5.05
CA SER A 58 11.02 7.34 6.33
C SER A 58 11.22 6.11 7.24
N CYS A 59 10.29 5.14 7.18
CA CYS A 59 10.35 3.91 7.95
C CYS A 59 11.42 2.95 7.41
N GLU A 60 11.63 2.91 6.09
CA GLU A 60 12.68 2.10 5.44
C GLU A 60 14.09 2.55 5.82
N GLU A 61 14.29 3.85 6.06
CA GLU A 61 15.57 4.43 6.50
C GLU A 61 15.88 4.22 7.99
N THR A 62 14.93 3.69 8.77
CA THR A 62 15.16 3.47 10.20
C THR A 62 16.20 2.38 10.44
N PRO A 63 17.02 2.45 11.52
CA PRO A 63 18.00 1.42 11.83
C PRO A 63 17.41 0.01 12.01
N ALA A 64 16.12 -0.09 12.33
CA ALA A 64 15.40 -1.35 12.45
C ALA A 64 15.09 -1.98 11.09
N CYS A 65 14.72 -1.18 10.07
CA CYS A 65 14.30 -1.69 8.77
C CYS A 65 15.43 -1.68 7.70
N VAL A 66 16.49 -0.88 7.87
CA VAL A 66 17.67 -0.85 6.97
C VAL A 66 18.25 -2.24 6.67
N PRO A 67 18.41 -3.16 7.65
CA PRO A 67 18.88 -4.52 7.35
C PRO A 67 17.94 -5.29 6.41
N HIS A 68 16.63 -5.11 6.56
CA HIS A 68 15.64 -5.78 5.71
C HIS A 68 15.64 -5.21 4.28
N VAL A 69 15.85 -3.90 4.12
CA VAL A 69 16.07 -3.28 2.80
C VAL A 69 17.30 -3.89 2.13
N HIS A 70 18.41 -4.01 2.86
CA HIS A 70 19.63 -4.63 2.34
C HIS A 70 19.40 -6.08 1.90
N HIS A 71 18.77 -6.91 2.74
CA HIS A 71 18.52 -8.32 2.39
C HIS A 71 17.58 -8.47 1.19
N TYR A 72 16.54 -7.65 1.09
CA TYR A 72 15.67 -7.64 -0.08
C TYR A 72 16.43 -7.25 -1.36
N ALA A 73 17.25 -6.20 -1.30
CA ALA A 73 18.07 -5.78 -2.45
C ALA A 73 19.08 -6.86 -2.87
N GLU A 74 19.71 -7.53 -1.91
CA GLU A 74 20.64 -8.64 -2.17
C GLU A 74 19.93 -9.83 -2.83
N CYS A 75 18.71 -10.17 -2.40
CA CYS A 75 17.89 -11.19 -3.07
C CYS A 75 17.55 -10.77 -4.50
N VAL A 76 17.10 -9.52 -4.72
CA VAL A 76 16.76 -9.02 -6.04
C VAL A 76 17.95 -9.07 -6.99
N GLU A 77 19.15 -8.70 -6.53
CA GLU A 77 20.38 -8.81 -7.33
C GLU A 77 20.64 -10.26 -7.73
N ARG A 78 20.52 -11.20 -6.79
CA ARG A 78 20.74 -12.63 -7.03
C ARG A 78 19.72 -13.22 -8.01
N VAL A 79 18.43 -12.94 -7.81
CA VAL A 79 17.35 -13.42 -8.69
C VAL A 79 17.45 -12.81 -10.08
N THR A 80 17.78 -11.52 -10.18
CA THR A 80 17.99 -10.86 -11.49
C THR A 80 19.14 -11.52 -12.25
N LYS A 81 20.25 -11.82 -11.55
CA LYS A 81 21.38 -12.55 -12.14
C LYS A 81 20.99 -13.96 -12.58
N GLU A 82 20.15 -14.65 -11.80
CA GLU A 82 19.63 -15.98 -12.17
C GLU A 82 18.79 -15.92 -13.46
N GLN A 83 17.98 -14.87 -13.62
CA GLN A 83 17.12 -14.66 -14.80
C GLN A 83 17.91 -14.44 -16.09
N GLU A 84 19.15 -13.96 -15.99
CA GLU A 84 20.04 -13.75 -17.14
C GLU A 84 20.74 -15.03 -17.62
N GLU A 85 20.63 -16.15 -16.88
CA GLU A 85 21.28 -17.41 -17.22
C GLU A 85 20.61 -18.12 -18.42
N GLU A 86 21.41 -18.75 -19.29
CA GLU A 86 20.89 -19.57 -20.39
C GLU A 86 20.05 -20.74 -19.86
N GLY A 87 18.85 -20.91 -20.40
CA GLY A 87 17.92 -21.96 -19.96
C GLY A 87 17.17 -21.66 -18.67
N TYR A 88 17.18 -20.40 -18.18
CA TYR A 88 16.37 -19.98 -17.03
C TYR A 88 14.89 -20.39 -17.16
N GLU A 89 14.32 -20.26 -18.37
CA GLU A 89 12.92 -20.62 -18.60
C GLU A 89 12.61 -22.09 -18.35
N ASP A 90 13.59 -22.97 -18.55
CA ASP A 90 13.46 -24.42 -18.39
C ASP A 90 13.89 -24.91 -16.98
N LYS A 91 14.27 -24.00 -16.06
CA LYS A 91 14.61 -24.37 -14.68
C LYS A 91 13.37 -24.84 -13.91
N ASP A 92 13.51 -25.98 -13.23
CA ASP A 92 12.49 -26.52 -12.32
C ASP A 92 12.27 -25.63 -11.08
N TYR A 93 13.31 -24.92 -10.64
CA TYR A 93 13.29 -24.07 -9.46
C TYR A 93 13.81 -22.68 -9.83
N LYS A 94 12.98 -21.67 -9.62
CA LYS A 94 13.29 -20.26 -9.81
C LYS A 94 13.18 -19.61 -8.44
N GLU A 95 14.26 -18.98 -7.97
CA GLU A 95 14.23 -18.27 -6.69
C GLU A 95 13.30 -17.05 -6.78
N ASP A 96 12.59 -16.75 -5.69
CA ASP A 96 11.83 -15.52 -5.52
C ASP A 96 12.28 -14.80 -4.24
N CYS A 97 11.91 -13.52 -4.10
CA CYS A 97 12.26 -12.68 -2.96
C CYS A 97 11.06 -12.37 -2.06
N VAL A 98 10.04 -13.24 -2.05
CA VAL A 98 8.80 -12.97 -1.30
C VAL A 98 9.07 -12.98 0.19
N GLU A 99 9.96 -13.86 0.68
CA GLU A 99 10.31 -13.91 2.10
C GLU A 99 11.00 -12.61 2.56
N GLU A 100 12.03 -12.15 1.85
CA GLU A 100 12.75 -10.91 2.19
C GLU A 100 11.84 -9.69 2.05
N PHE A 101 10.97 -9.66 1.03
CA PHE A 101 9.95 -8.61 0.89
C PHE A 101 8.99 -8.60 2.08
N PHE A 102 8.54 -9.76 2.56
CA PHE A 102 7.64 -9.85 3.70
C PHE A 102 8.32 -9.38 5.00
N HIS A 103 9.60 -9.68 5.20
CA HIS A 103 10.36 -9.15 6.34
C HIS A 103 10.48 -7.63 6.29
N LEU A 104 10.81 -7.06 5.12
CA LEU A 104 10.86 -5.62 4.93
C LEU A 104 9.49 -4.98 5.17
N GLN A 105 8.46 -5.50 4.52
CA GLN A 105 7.12 -4.95 4.60
C GLN A 105 6.52 -5.06 6.01
N HIS A 106 6.82 -6.14 6.73
CA HIS A 106 6.42 -6.28 8.13
C HIS A 106 7.06 -5.20 9.01
N CYS A 107 8.37 -4.97 8.87
CA CYS A 107 9.06 -3.91 9.61
C CYS A 107 8.49 -2.51 9.29
N VAL A 108 8.30 -2.22 8.01
CA VAL A 108 7.72 -0.95 7.55
C VAL A 108 6.30 -0.77 8.06
N ASN A 109 5.47 -1.82 8.03
CA ASN A 109 4.09 -1.78 8.52
C ASN A 109 4.01 -1.51 10.03
N ASP A 110 4.86 -2.15 10.82
CA ASP A 110 4.90 -1.92 12.27
C ASP A 110 5.28 -0.46 12.60
N CYS A 111 6.06 0.20 11.72
CA CYS A 111 6.41 1.61 11.83
C CYS A 111 5.31 2.56 11.29
N THR A 112 4.66 2.23 10.17
CA THR A 112 3.68 3.11 9.49
C THR A 112 2.28 3.04 10.10
N ALA A 113 1.82 1.84 10.50
CA ALA A 113 0.47 1.61 11.01
C ALA A 113 0.07 2.52 12.18
N PRO A 114 0.92 2.78 13.20
CA PRO A 114 0.55 3.70 14.29
C PRO A 114 0.60 5.18 13.90
N ARG A 115 1.01 5.55 12.67
CA ARG A 115 1.23 6.95 12.26
C ARG A 115 0.26 7.41 11.17
N LEU A 116 -0.07 6.54 10.22
CA LEU A 116 -0.78 6.90 9.00
C LEU A 116 -2.10 7.63 9.27
N PHE A 117 -2.91 7.12 10.19
CA PHE A 117 -4.27 7.63 10.41
C PHE A 117 -4.31 9.01 11.06
N TYR A 118 -3.21 9.49 11.65
CA TYR A 118 -3.09 10.88 12.10
C TYR A 118 -2.91 11.87 10.93
N LYS A 119 -2.63 11.38 9.73
CA LYS A 119 -2.44 12.18 8.51
C LYS A 119 -3.64 12.10 7.54
N LEU A 120 -4.66 11.31 7.86
CA LEU A 120 -5.87 11.14 7.05
C LEU A 120 -7.04 11.92 7.68
N LYS A 121 -7.94 12.49 6.86
CA LYS A 121 -9.07 13.33 7.28
C LYS A 121 -10.41 12.62 7.21
#